data_AF-A0A1Y3V188-F1
#
_entry.id   AF-A0A1Y3V188-F1
#
_cell.length_a   1.000
_cell.length_b   1.000
_cell.length_c   1.000
_cell.angle_alpha   90.00
_cell.angle_beta   90.00
_cell.angle_gamma   90.00
#
_symmetry.space_group_name_H-M   'P 1'
#
loop_
_entity.id
_entity.type
_entity.pdbx_description
1 polymer ?
#
loop_
_entity_poly.entity_id
_entity_poly.type
_entity_poly.pdbx_seq_one_letter_code
_entity_poly.pdbx_strand_id
1 'polypeptide(L)'
;MDRITFYSKDDLIVGYMLGKIEATLKKFDIHNVPTDINDIIELYQIKVYIDADLYLPSWSEETRKNLKIKAKKIWSIICLFFNTLSNDNIEAYYKSISEYDYKRVFWELFSKCNVFKRISEERFILLMNQTILKTSILTQKRIVAYYNTSIRNMLLTYDKAAEIILDKYERSSNYNNQHEIYLPQSLTLQDKEEIINHYLDWDSANLNYIQFIINSISVRRKILRQCFNY
;
A
#
# COMPACT_ATOMS: atom_id res chain seq x y z
N MET A 1 -14.06 -13.44 7.47
CA MET A 1 -13.63 -12.06 7.16
C MET A 1 -14.69 -11.17 7.76
N ASP A 2 -14.47 -10.77 9.01
CA ASP A 2 -15.54 -10.25 9.85
C ASP A 2 -15.50 -8.74 9.98
N ARG A 3 -14.43 -8.07 9.53
CA ARG A 3 -14.34 -6.62 9.45
C ARG A 3 -14.68 -6.08 8.06
N ILE A 4 -14.94 -4.78 7.98
CA ILE A 4 -15.25 -4.09 6.72
C ILE A 4 -13.95 -3.84 5.96
N THR A 5 -13.87 -4.34 4.73
CA THR A 5 -12.69 -4.21 3.88
C THR A 5 -13.12 -3.83 2.47
N PHE A 6 -12.51 -2.77 1.92
CA PHE A 6 -12.71 -2.30 0.56
C PHE A 6 -11.67 -2.91 -0.37
N TYR A 7 -12.13 -3.64 -1.38
CA TYR A 7 -11.29 -4.24 -2.42
C TYR A 7 -11.36 -3.45 -3.73
N SER A 8 -12.57 -3.32 -4.29
CA SER A 8 -12.83 -2.51 -5.47
C SER A 8 -14.30 -2.08 -5.50
N LYS A 9 -14.66 -1.18 -6.44
CA LYS A 9 -16.05 -0.76 -6.64
C LYS A 9 -16.91 -1.82 -7.33
N ASP A 10 -16.27 -2.71 -8.09
CA ASP A 10 -16.93 -3.73 -8.91
C ASP A 10 -17.02 -5.10 -8.21
N ASP A 11 -16.56 -5.16 -6.96
CA ASP A 11 -16.57 -6.40 -6.17
C ASP A 11 -18.01 -6.80 -5.79
N LEU A 12 -18.33 -8.08 -5.99
CA LEU A 12 -19.64 -8.65 -5.67
C LEU A 12 -19.99 -8.54 -4.18
N ILE A 13 -18.99 -8.36 -3.30
CA ILE A 13 -19.21 -8.21 -1.86
C ILE A 13 -19.65 -6.80 -1.43
N VAL A 14 -19.63 -5.80 -2.33
CA VAL A 14 -19.94 -4.40 -2.00
C VAL A 14 -21.27 -4.26 -1.27
N GLY A 15 -22.35 -4.91 -1.75
CA GLY A 15 -23.67 -4.85 -1.10
C GLY A 15 -23.67 -5.40 0.33
N TYR A 16 -22.98 -6.52 0.56
CA TYR A 16 -22.83 -7.12 1.90
C TYR A 16 -22.05 -6.19 2.84
N MET A 17 -20.94 -5.61 2.37
CA MET A 17 -20.14 -4.67 3.15
C MET A 17 -20.91 -3.39 3.47
N LEU A 18 -21.72 -2.86 2.55
CA LEU A 18 -22.57 -1.70 2.80
C LEU A 18 -23.61 -1.95 3.91
N GLY A 19 -24.16 -3.17 3.99
CA GLY A 19 -25.03 -3.57 5.11
C GLY A 19 -24.29 -3.55 6.46
N LYS A 20 -23.04 -4.04 6.50
CA LYS A 20 -22.19 -3.98 7.69
C LYS A 20 -21.81 -2.54 8.07
N ILE A 21 -21.53 -1.71 7.07
CA ILE A 21 -21.27 -0.28 7.26
C ILE A 21 -22.46 0.38 7.95
N GLU A 22 -23.69 0.11 7.49
CA GLU A 22 -24.89 0.65 8.12
C GLU A 22 -24.99 0.27 9.61
N ALA A 23 -24.82 -1.02 9.91
CA ALA A 23 -24.88 -1.54 11.28
C ALA A 23 -23.80 -0.93 12.18
N THR A 24 -22.59 -0.75 11.65
CA THR A 24 -21.45 -0.15 12.36
C THR A 24 -21.70 1.34 12.63
N LEU A 25 -22.15 2.08 11.61
CA LEU A 25 -22.41 3.52 11.74
C LEU A 25 -23.58 3.86 12.64
N LYS A 26 -24.57 2.96 12.81
CA LYS A 26 -25.65 3.08 13.79
C LYS A 26 -25.15 2.99 15.24
N LYS A 27 -24.10 2.20 15.49
CA LYS A 27 -23.48 2.04 16.80
C LYS A 27 -22.35 3.04 17.07
N PHE A 28 -21.78 3.61 16.02
CA PHE A 28 -20.64 4.51 16.12
C PHE A 28 -21.03 5.85 16.75
N ASP A 29 -20.50 6.10 17.95
CA ASP A 29 -20.52 7.37 18.64
C ASP A 29 -19.17 8.10 18.45
N ILE A 30 -19.24 9.35 18.01
CA ILE A 30 -18.07 10.19 17.78
C ILE A 30 -17.38 10.61 19.08
N HIS A 31 -18.10 10.62 20.20
CA HIS A 31 -17.56 10.98 21.51
C HIS A 31 -16.85 9.80 22.19
N ASN A 32 -17.04 8.58 21.69
CA ASN A 32 -16.40 7.37 22.15
C ASN A 32 -15.49 6.79 21.07
N VAL A 33 -14.34 7.45 20.88
CA VAL A 33 -13.37 7.10 19.83
C VAL A 33 -12.68 5.78 20.15
N PRO A 34 -12.58 4.83 19.20
CA PRO A 34 -11.85 3.59 19.40
C PRO A 34 -10.36 3.82 19.70
N THR A 35 -9.79 2.98 20.57
CA THR A 35 -8.35 2.93 20.84
C THR A 35 -7.66 1.76 20.16
N ASP A 36 -8.42 0.80 19.62
CA ASP A 36 -7.87 -0.32 18.86
C ASP A 36 -7.57 0.08 17.41
N ILE A 37 -6.37 -0.26 16.93
CA ILE A 37 -5.93 0.11 15.58
C ILE A 37 -6.73 -0.57 14.48
N ASN A 38 -7.25 -1.79 14.69
CA ASN A 38 -8.07 -2.48 13.71
C ASN A 38 -9.40 -1.73 13.54
N ASP A 39 -10.00 -1.24 14.63
CA ASP A 39 -11.23 -0.44 14.56
C ASP A 39 -10.98 0.91 13.85
N ILE A 40 -9.82 1.55 14.09
CA ILE A 40 -9.44 2.78 13.37
C ILE A 40 -9.25 2.52 11.87
N ILE A 41 -8.59 1.42 11.51
CA ILE A 41 -8.43 1.02 10.10
C ILE A 41 -9.79 0.68 9.48
N GLU A 42 -10.68 0.02 10.22
CA GLU A 42 -12.03 -0.29 9.76
C GLU A 42 -12.84 0.98 9.49
N LEU A 43 -12.77 1.99 10.37
CA LEU A 43 -13.36 3.31 10.11
C LEU A 43 -12.84 3.95 8.82
N TYR A 44 -11.55 3.76 8.52
CA TYR A 44 -11.00 4.21 7.25
C TYR A 44 -11.57 3.44 6.07
N GLN A 45 -11.73 2.11 6.16
CA GLN A 45 -12.39 1.32 5.12
C GLN A 45 -13.81 1.81 4.86
N ILE A 46 -14.59 2.07 5.91
CA ILE A 46 -15.93 2.68 5.79
C ILE A 46 -15.86 4.02 5.04
N LYS A 47 -14.89 4.87 5.38
CA LYS A 47 -14.68 6.15 4.70
C LYS A 47 -14.42 5.96 3.21
N VAL A 48 -13.62 4.96 2.82
CA VAL A 48 -13.31 4.66 1.41
C VAL A 48 -14.58 4.33 0.62
N TYR A 49 -15.51 3.54 1.18
CA TYR A 49 -16.82 3.29 0.55
C TYR A 49 -17.63 4.58 0.33
N ILE A 50 -17.69 5.45 1.35
CA ILE A 50 -18.43 6.71 1.28
C ILE A 50 -17.80 7.67 0.25
N ASP A 51 -16.48 7.80 0.25
CA ASP A 51 -15.74 8.64 -0.72
C ASP A 51 -15.89 8.12 -2.16
N ALA A 52 -16.05 6.80 -2.32
CA ALA A 52 -16.27 6.15 -3.61
C ALA A 52 -17.70 6.33 -4.16
N ASP A 53 -18.58 7.00 -3.41
CA ASP A 53 -20.02 7.16 -3.67
C ASP A 53 -20.78 5.83 -3.76
N LEU A 54 -20.37 4.84 -2.96
CA LEU A 54 -21.05 3.55 -2.83
C LEU A 54 -22.08 3.59 -1.70
N TYR A 55 -23.34 3.31 -2.03
CA TYR A 55 -24.47 3.43 -1.11
C TYR A 55 -25.48 2.30 -1.31
N LEU A 56 -26.18 1.92 -0.24
CA LEU A 56 -27.35 1.03 -0.38
C LEU A 56 -28.46 1.75 -1.15
N PRO A 57 -29.22 1.05 -2.00
CA PRO A 57 -30.39 1.62 -2.68
C PRO A 57 -31.41 2.23 -1.71
N SER A 58 -31.52 1.69 -0.49
CA SER A 58 -32.40 2.17 0.57
C SER A 58 -31.98 3.50 1.20
N TRP A 59 -30.74 3.96 0.99
CA TRP A 59 -30.25 5.21 1.59
C TRP A 59 -30.73 6.42 0.81
N SER A 60 -31.53 7.27 1.49
CA SER A 60 -32.00 8.55 0.96
C SER A 60 -30.86 9.53 0.68
N GLU A 61 -31.10 10.54 -0.16
CA GLU A 61 -30.11 11.59 -0.42
C GLU A 61 -29.66 12.32 0.85
N GLU A 62 -30.59 12.57 1.77
CA GLU A 62 -30.28 13.18 3.08
C GLU A 62 -29.34 12.28 3.88
N THR A 63 -29.58 10.96 3.90
CA THR A 63 -28.70 9.98 4.55
C THR A 63 -27.31 10.04 3.94
N ARG A 64 -27.19 10.06 2.60
CA ARG A 64 -25.90 10.14 1.90
C ARG A 64 -25.16 11.44 2.22
N LYS A 65 -25.86 12.57 2.28
CA LYS A 65 -25.27 13.87 2.70
C LYS A 65 -24.73 13.81 4.13
N ASN A 66 -25.50 13.25 5.06
CA ASN A 66 -25.08 13.07 6.45
C ASN A 66 -23.87 12.13 6.58
N LEU A 67 -23.82 11.06 5.79
CA LEU A 67 -22.68 10.16 5.72
C LEU A 67 -21.40 10.85 5.23
N LYS A 68 -21.48 11.71 4.20
CA LYS A 68 -20.33 12.52 3.76
C LYS A 68 -19.82 13.47 4.84
N ILE A 69 -20.70 14.05 5.63
CA ILE A 69 -20.31 14.88 6.79
C ILE A 69 -19.63 14.01 7.86
N LYS A 70 -20.21 12.83 8.17
CA LYS A 70 -19.65 11.88 9.13
C LYS A 70 -18.27 11.36 8.69
N ALA A 71 -18.07 11.10 7.39
CA ALA A 71 -16.78 10.69 6.82
C ALA A 71 -15.66 11.71 7.04
N LYS A 72 -15.96 13.02 7.00
CA LYS A 72 -14.98 14.07 7.36
C LYS A 72 -14.58 14.00 8.83
N LYS A 73 -15.54 13.76 9.72
CA LYS A 73 -15.27 13.63 11.17
C LYS A 73 -14.48 12.35 11.48
N ILE A 74 -14.82 11.24 10.82
CA ILE A 74 -14.06 9.98 10.87
C ILE A 74 -12.61 10.22 10.46
N TRP A 75 -12.37 10.97 9.39
CA TRP A 75 -11.01 11.31 8.97
C TRP A 75 -10.21 12.04 10.06
N SER A 76 -10.82 13.02 10.73
CA SER A 76 -10.18 13.73 11.85
C SER A 76 -9.80 12.77 12.97
N ILE A 77 -10.70 11.84 13.33
CA ILE A 77 -10.43 10.81 14.34
C ILE A 77 -9.24 9.92 13.95
N ILE A 78 -9.23 9.42 12.71
CA ILE A 78 -8.15 8.58 12.20
C ILE A 78 -6.81 9.33 12.28
N CYS A 79 -6.77 10.58 11.82
CA CYS A 79 -5.56 11.39 11.87
C CYS A 79 -5.10 11.67 13.30
N LEU A 80 -6.02 11.95 14.22
CA LEU A 80 -5.71 12.17 15.63
C LEU A 80 -5.08 10.92 16.24
N PHE A 81 -5.69 9.75 16.02
CA PHE A 81 -5.13 8.46 16.47
C PHE A 81 -3.74 8.22 15.89
N PHE A 82 -3.57 8.29 14.57
CA PHE A 82 -2.27 8.06 13.93
C PHE A 82 -1.20 9.06 14.36
N ASN A 83 -1.58 10.28 14.76
CA ASN A 83 -0.65 11.26 15.32
C ASN A 83 -0.16 10.93 16.74
N THR A 84 -0.82 10.02 17.45
CA THR A 84 -0.33 9.48 18.74
C THR A 84 0.75 8.42 18.57
N LEU A 85 0.96 7.91 17.35
CA LEU A 85 1.99 6.93 17.08
C LEU A 85 3.38 7.55 17.24
N SER A 86 4.23 6.89 18.00
CA SER A 86 5.60 7.29 18.31
C SER A 86 6.56 6.12 18.13
N ASN A 87 7.87 6.38 18.28
CA ASN A 87 8.87 5.32 18.27
C ASN A 87 8.65 4.26 19.37
N ASP A 88 7.89 4.57 20.42
CA ASP A 88 7.71 3.68 21.57
C ASP A 88 6.55 2.70 21.38
N ASN A 89 5.49 3.11 20.67
CA ASN A 89 4.24 2.36 20.60
C ASN A 89 3.94 1.78 19.21
N ILE A 90 4.54 2.32 18.14
CA ILE A 90 4.13 2.00 16.77
C ILE A 90 4.30 0.53 16.41
N GLU A 91 5.34 -0.12 16.93
CA GLU A 91 5.59 -1.52 16.68
C GLU A 91 4.53 -2.42 17.31
N ALA A 92 4.11 -2.11 18.54
CA ALA A 92 3.06 -2.85 19.22
C ALA A 92 1.73 -2.75 18.45
N TYR A 93 1.37 -1.54 18.01
CA TYR A 93 0.19 -1.33 17.17
C TYR A 93 0.29 -2.05 15.82
N TYR A 94 1.43 -1.98 15.13
CA TYR A 94 1.58 -2.65 13.85
C TYR A 94 1.47 -4.19 13.97
N LYS A 95 1.99 -4.75 15.07
CA LYS A 95 1.88 -6.18 15.38
C LYS A 95 0.46 -6.61 15.74
N SER A 96 -0.34 -5.73 16.37
CA SER A 96 -1.72 -6.04 16.75
C SER A 96 -2.72 -5.96 15.59
N ILE A 97 -2.27 -5.55 14.39
CA ILE A 97 -3.11 -5.59 13.19
C ILE A 97 -3.33 -7.05 12.80
N SER A 98 -4.59 -7.47 12.93
CA SER A 98 -5.03 -8.85 12.75
C SER A 98 -5.15 -9.26 11.28
N GLU A 99 -5.66 -8.37 10.43
CA GLU A 99 -5.89 -8.67 9.02
C GLU A 99 -4.70 -8.27 8.14
N TYR A 100 -4.35 -9.16 7.21
CA TYR A 100 -3.25 -8.92 6.28
C TYR A 100 -3.49 -7.69 5.40
N ASP A 101 -4.71 -7.54 4.88
CA ASP A 101 -5.11 -6.38 4.07
C ASP A 101 -5.02 -5.08 4.86
N TYR A 102 -5.27 -5.12 6.17
CA TYR A 102 -5.18 -3.94 7.03
C TYR A 102 -3.73 -3.47 7.22
N LYS A 103 -2.73 -4.36 7.12
CA LYS A 103 -1.32 -3.94 7.13
C LYS A 103 -0.97 -3.09 5.91
N ARG A 104 -1.57 -3.36 4.75
CA ARG A 104 -1.42 -2.49 3.57
C ARG A 104 -2.04 -1.11 3.83
N VAL A 105 -3.23 -1.10 4.42
CA VAL A 105 -3.97 0.13 4.75
C VAL A 105 -3.25 0.97 5.81
N PHE A 106 -2.58 0.31 6.76
CA PHE A 106 -1.74 0.98 7.75
C PHE A 106 -0.69 1.88 7.08
N TRP A 107 0.02 1.38 6.08
CA TRP A 107 1.03 2.18 5.37
C TRP A 107 0.42 3.35 4.60
N GLU A 108 -0.78 3.18 4.06
CA GLU A 108 -1.54 4.27 3.45
C GLU A 108 -1.88 5.37 4.47
N LEU A 109 -2.40 4.99 5.64
CA LEU A 109 -2.72 5.92 6.72
C LEU A 109 -1.47 6.57 7.32
N PHE A 110 -0.40 5.80 7.52
CA PHE A 110 0.91 6.27 7.96
C PHE A 110 1.45 7.39 7.04
N SER A 111 1.26 7.23 5.73
CA SER A 111 1.59 8.23 4.71
C SER A 111 0.64 9.44 4.77
N LYS A 112 -0.68 9.22 4.69
CA LYS A 112 -1.69 10.28 4.60
C LYS A 112 -1.74 11.16 5.85
N CYS A 113 -1.54 10.57 7.03
CA CYS A 113 -1.48 11.28 8.31
C CYS A 113 -0.08 11.84 8.63
N ASN A 114 0.90 11.69 7.74
CA ASN A 114 2.29 12.16 7.89
C ASN A 114 3.03 11.59 9.11
N VAL A 115 2.71 10.36 9.53
CA VAL A 115 3.35 9.71 10.69
C VAL A 115 4.84 9.47 10.42
N PHE A 116 5.25 9.27 9.17
CA PHE A 116 6.66 9.15 8.80
C PHE A 116 7.55 10.33 9.28
N LYS A 117 7.00 11.53 9.49
CA LYS A 117 7.79 12.69 9.93
C LYS A 117 8.24 12.63 11.39
N ARG A 118 7.64 11.76 12.21
CA ARG A 118 7.91 11.64 13.65
C ARG A 118 8.51 10.29 14.05
N ILE A 119 8.60 9.36 13.12
CA ILE A 119 9.17 8.03 13.35
C ILE A 119 10.61 8.03 12.87
N SER A 120 11.53 7.60 13.74
CA SER A 120 12.96 7.55 13.42
C SER A 120 13.22 6.57 12.29
N GLU A 121 14.33 6.80 11.57
CA GLU A 121 14.77 5.89 10.51
C GLU A 121 15.01 4.47 11.05
N GLU A 122 15.64 4.33 12.21
CA GLU A 122 15.84 3.04 12.89
C GLU A 122 14.52 2.29 13.14
N ARG A 123 13.50 2.99 13.68
CA ARG A 123 12.20 2.37 13.93
C ARG A 123 11.49 2.02 12.62
N PHE A 124 11.61 2.87 11.60
CA PHE A 124 11.07 2.58 10.28
C PHE A 124 11.71 1.32 9.67
N ILE A 125 13.04 1.16 9.76
CA ILE A 125 13.74 -0.06 9.28
C ILE A 125 13.19 -1.31 9.97
N LEU A 126 12.98 -1.28 11.29
CA LEU A 126 12.40 -2.41 12.03
C LEU A 126 11.00 -2.78 11.51
N LEU A 127 10.11 -1.81 11.35
CA LEU A 127 8.77 -2.03 10.81
C LEU A 127 8.81 -2.52 9.36
N MET A 128 9.67 -1.94 8.54
CA MET A 128 9.86 -2.32 7.15
C MET A 128 10.33 -3.77 7.05
N ASN A 129 11.26 -4.22 7.90
CA ASN A 129 11.73 -5.61 7.93
C ASN A 129 10.62 -6.59 8.31
N GLN A 130 9.77 -6.24 9.28
CA GLN A 130 8.59 -7.03 9.69
C GLN A 130 7.46 -7.04 8.65
N THR A 131 7.50 -6.13 7.67
CA THR A 131 6.46 -6.03 6.65
C THR A 131 6.69 -7.07 5.56
N ILE A 132 5.74 -7.99 5.40
CA ILE A 132 5.82 -9.05 4.38
C ILE A 132 5.68 -8.45 2.98
N LEU A 133 4.65 -7.63 2.74
CA LEU A 133 4.45 -6.96 1.46
C LEU A 133 5.24 -5.65 1.39
N LYS A 134 6.49 -5.71 0.94
CA LYS A 134 7.29 -4.48 0.72
C LYS A 134 6.60 -3.50 -0.24
N THR A 135 5.80 -4.01 -1.18
CA THR A 135 5.01 -3.21 -2.11
C THR A 135 4.04 -2.26 -1.40
N SER A 136 3.50 -2.59 -0.22
CA SER A 136 2.59 -1.68 0.50
C SER A 136 3.27 -0.40 0.99
N ILE A 137 4.59 -0.44 1.20
CA ILE A 137 5.41 0.73 1.50
C ILE A 137 5.75 1.47 0.20
N LEU A 138 6.12 0.73 -0.85
CA LEU A 138 6.55 1.31 -2.12
C LEU A 138 5.43 1.98 -2.91
N THR A 139 4.16 1.69 -2.63
CA THR A 139 3.02 2.46 -3.18
C THR A 139 2.85 3.83 -2.51
N GLN A 140 3.60 4.13 -1.44
CA GLN A 140 3.47 5.37 -0.67
C GLN A 140 4.58 6.35 -1.04
N LYS A 141 4.38 7.16 -2.11
CA LYS A 141 5.38 8.12 -2.63
C LYS A 141 6.09 8.95 -1.55
N ARG A 142 5.33 9.44 -0.56
CA ARG A 142 5.86 10.27 0.54
C ARG A 142 6.80 9.50 1.46
N ILE A 143 6.46 8.26 1.79
CA ILE A 143 7.32 7.39 2.60
C ILE A 143 8.59 7.06 1.83
N VAL A 144 8.46 6.70 0.55
CA VAL A 144 9.59 6.38 -0.33
C VAL A 144 10.57 7.55 -0.45
N ALA A 145 10.06 8.76 -0.61
CA ALA A 145 10.89 9.97 -0.67
C ALA A 145 11.57 10.30 0.67
N TYR A 146 10.88 10.09 1.79
CA TYR A 146 11.41 10.43 3.12
C TYR A 146 12.51 9.47 3.59
N TYR A 147 12.28 8.15 3.47
CA TYR A 147 13.25 7.11 3.87
C TYR A 147 14.07 6.60 2.69
N ASN A 148 14.47 7.52 1.80
CA ASN A 148 15.09 7.23 0.50
C ASN A 148 16.23 6.21 0.59
N THR A 149 17.21 6.43 1.47
CA THR A 149 18.39 5.56 1.61
C THR A 149 18.04 4.21 2.26
N SER A 150 17.25 4.21 3.34
CA SER A 150 16.80 2.97 3.98
C SER A 150 16.05 2.04 3.03
N ILE A 151 15.15 2.59 2.20
CA ILE A 151 14.37 1.79 1.25
C ILE A 151 15.27 1.26 0.13
N ARG A 152 16.25 2.05 -0.35
CA ARG A 152 17.26 1.56 -1.30
C ARG A 152 18.01 0.36 -0.71
N ASN A 153 18.51 0.47 0.51
CA ASN A 153 19.28 -0.60 1.15
C ASN A 153 18.43 -1.88 1.36
N MET A 154 17.15 -1.72 1.68
CA MET A 154 16.21 -2.84 1.73
C MET A 154 16.03 -3.51 0.37
N LEU A 155 15.91 -2.73 -0.72
CA LEU A 155 15.78 -3.30 -2.06
C LEU A 155 17.03 -4.07 -2.49
N LEU A 156 18.23 -3.59 -2.15
CA LEU A 156 19.49 -4.29 -2.46
C LEU A 156 19.64 -5.63 -1.74
N THR A 157 18.95 -5.81 -0.61
CA THR A 157 19.06 -7.01 0.24
C THR A 157 17.83 -7.91 0.18
N TYR A 158 16.80 -7.52 -0.58
CA TYR A 158 15.55 -8.26 -0.67
C TYR A 158 15.52 -9.08 -1.97
N ASP A 159 15.53 -10.40 -1.86
CA ASP A 159 15.61 -11.33 -2.99
C ASP A 159 14.58 -11.00 -4.10
N LYS A 160 13.33 -10.70 -3.71
CA LYS A 160 12.24 -10.39 -4.66
C LYS A 160 12.21 -8.93 -5.11
N ALA A 161 13.24 -8.13 -4.84
CA ALA A 161 13.28 -6.74 -5.30
C ALA A 161 13.27 -6.62 -6.83
N ALA A 162 13.86 -7.59 -7.54
CA ALA A 162 13.81 -7.64 -9.00
C ALA A 162 12.37 -7.75 -9.51
N GLU A 163 11.54 -8.63 -8.93
CA GLU A 163 10.11 -8.76 -9.28
C GLU A 163 9.38 -7.43 -9.16
N ILE A 164 9.61 -6.68 -8.07
CA ILE A 164 9.02 -5.36 -7.84
C ILE A 164 9.44 -4.34 -8.89
N ILE A 165 10.74 -4.32 -9.23
CA ILE A 165 11.29 -3.39 -10.23
C ILE A 165 10.71 -3.72 -11.60
N LEU A 166 10.63 -4.99 -11.98
CA LEU A 166 10.07 -5.44 -13.25
C LEU A 166 8.57 -5.14 -13.33
N ASP A 167 7.81 -5.43 -12.28
CA ASP A 167 6.39 -5.09 -12.16
C ASP A 167 6.13 -3.61 -12.41
N LYS A 168 7.00 -2.72 -11.89
CA LYS A 168 6.88 -1.28 -12.13
C LYS A 168 6.96 -0.93 -13.62
N TYR A 169 7.86 -1.56 -14.36
CA TYR A 169 8.08 -1.26 -15.78
C TYR A 169 7.08 -1.99 -16.69
N GLU A 170 6.66 -3.20 -16.33
CA GLU A 170 5.59 -3.92 -17.06
C GLU A 170 4.23 -3.25 -16.89
N ARG A 171 3.80 -2.98 -15.64
CA ARG A 171 2.44 -2.47 -15.36
C ARG A 171 2.24 -1.03 -15.80
N SER A 172 3.31 -0.23 -15.95
CA SER A 172 3.21 1.11 -16.52
C SER A 172 2.73 1.14 -17.97
N SER A 173 2.71 -0.01 -18.66
CA SER A 173 2.30 -0.10 -20.07
C SER A 173 0.86 -0.57 -20.30
N ASN A 174 0.22 -1.29 -19.36
CA ASN A 174 -0.98 -2.09 -19.68
C ASN A 174 -2.17 -2.08 -18.69
N TYR A 175 -2.11 -1.43 -17.52
CA TYR A 175 -3.24 -1.46 -16.58
C TYR A 175 -3.48 -0.13 -15.84
N ASN A 176 -4.75 0.23 -15.70
CA ASN A 176 -5.25 1.38 -14.95
C ASN A 176 -4.62 1.46 -13.55
N ASN A 177 -3.62 2.33 -13.36
CA ASN A 177 -3.17 3.12 -12.19
C ASN A 177 -3.43 2.70 -10.73
N GLN A 178 -3.97 1.53 -10.40
CA GLN A 178 -4.46 1.29 -9.04
C GLN A 178 -3.34 1.11 -8.02
N HIS A 179 -2.11 0.77 -8.43
CA HIS A 179 -0.97 0.62 -7.51
C HIS A 179 0.35 1.04 -8.16
N GLU A 180 0.53 2.34 -8.41
CA GLU A 180 1.82 2.88 -8.86
C GLU A 180 2.91 2.57 -7.82
N ILE A 181 4.00 1.92 -8.27
CA ILE A 181 5.16 1.62 -7.43
C ILE A 181 6.15 2.78 -7.53
N TYR A 182 6.56 3.33 -6.39
CA TYR A 182 7.61 4.35 -6.29
C TYR A 182 8.92 3.71 -5.85
N LEU A 183 10.00 3.98 -6.60
CA LEU A 183 11.36 3.59 -6.23
C LEU A 183 12.08 4.78 -5.58
N PRO A 184 12.97 4.54 -4.61
CA PRO A 184 13.74 5.62 -4.00
C PRO A 184 14.64 6.28 -5.05
N GLN A 185 14.78 7.61 -4.96
CA GLN A 185 15.60 8.39 -5.89
C GLN A 185 17.10 8.04 -5.80
N SER A 186 17.54 7.53 -4.66
CA SER A 186 18.91 7.04 -4.47
C SER A 186 19.20 5.73 -5.20
N LEU A 187 18.18 5.02 -5.71
CA LEU A 187 18.37 3.76 -6.43
C LEU A 187 18.89 4.01 -7.85
N THR A 188 20.20 3.79 -8.01
CA THR A 188 20.93 4.05 -9.25
C THR A 188 20.66 2.98 -10.30
N LEU A 189 21.17 3.19 -11.53
CA LEU A 189 21.13 2.14 -12.56
C LEU A 189 21.95 0.93 -12.15
N GLN A 190 23.14 1.14 -11.58
CA GLN A 190 24.02 0.08 -11.09
C GLN A 190 23.34 -0.75 -10.01
N ASP A 191 22.63 -0.12 -9.07
CA ASP A 191 21.86 -0.84 -8.05
C ASP A 191 20.80 -1.76 -8.66
N LYS A 192 20.13 -1.30 -9.72
CA LYS A 192 19.12 -2.11 -10.42
C LYS A 192 19.75 -3.29 -11.15
N GLU A 193 20.92 -3.09 -11.76
CA GLU A 193 21.68 -4.16 -12.39
C GLU A 193 22.12 -5.20 -11.36
N GLU A 194 22.60 -4.76 -10.19
CA GLU A 194 22.97 -5.64 -9.09
C GLU A 194 21.77 -6.46 -8.59
N ILE A 195 20.62 -5.81 -8.38
CA ILE A 195 19.38 -6.51 -7.98
C ILE A 195 18.95 -7.56 -9.00
N ILE A 196 19.04 -7.24 -10.30
CA ILE A 196 18.68 -8.18 -11.37
C ILE A 196 19.67 -9.35 -11.41
N ASN A 197 20.97 -9.10 -11.30
CA ASN A 197 21.99 -10.14 -11.30
C ASN A 197 21.83 -11.08 -10.11
N HIS A 198 21.67 -10.53 -8.90
CA HIS A 198 21.40 -11.31 -7.70
C HIS A 198 20.15 -12.19 -7.85
N TYR A 199 19.09 -11.67 -8.48
CA TYR A 199 17.87 -12.43 -8.74
C TYR A 199 18.07 -13.55 -9.77
N LEU A 200 18.92 -13.36 -10.78
CA LEU A 200 19.23 -14.43 -11.76
C LEU A 200 20.05 -15.57 -11.13
N ASP A 201 20.86 -15.26 -10.13
CA ASP A 201 21.65 -16.24 -9.38
C ASP A 201 20.86 -16.88 -8.22
N TRP A 202 19.65 -16.41 -7.94
CA TRP A 202 18.83 -16.90 -6.84
C TRP A 202 18.04 -18.16 -7.23
N ASP A 203 18.32 -19.28 -6.58
CA ASP A 203 17.71 -20.60 -6.88
C ASP A 203 16.18 -20.63 -6.83
N SER A 204 15.55 -19.74 -6.07
CA SER A 204 14.09 -19.67 -5.91
C SER A 204 13.45 -18.57 -6.77
N ALA A 205 14.20 -17.99 -7.71
CA ALA A 205 13.70 -16.96 -8.60
C ALA A 205 12.56 -17.50 -9.49
N ASN A 206 11.53 -16.68 -9.65
CA ASN A 206 10.38 -17.02 -10.46
C ASN A 206 10.75 -16.99 -11.95
N LEU A 207 10.63 -18.14 -12.61
CA LEU A 207 10.97 -18.38 -14.01
C LEU A 207 10.27 -17.41 -14.98
N ASN A 208 9.06 -16.95 -14.66
CA ASN A 208 8.34 -16.00 -15.51
C ASN A 208 9.08 -14.65 -15.60
N TYR A 209 9.58 -14.15 -14.47
CA TYR A 209 10.38 -12.93 -14.44
C TYR A 209 11.76 -13.15 -15.09
N ILE A 210 12.38 -14.32 -14.91
CA ILE A 210 13.63 -14.67 -15.61
C ILE A 210 13.41 -14.63 -17.13
N GLN A 211 12.35 -15.28 -17.62
CA GLN A 211 12.01 -15.30 -19.04
C GLN A 211 11.76 -13.88 -19.57
N PHE A 212 11.07 -13.04 -18.78
CA PHE A 212 10.88 -11.64 -19.12
C PHE A 212 12.20 -10.87 -19.24
N ILE A 213 13.12 -11.04 -18.28
CA ILE A 213 14.47 -10.43 -18.33
C ILE A 213 15.18 -10.86 -19.61
N ILE A 214 15.26 -12.16 -19.89
CA ILE A 214 15.92 -12.70 -21.09
C ILE A 214 15.28 -12.14 -22.37
N ASN A 215 13.95 -12.08 -22.43
CA ASN A 215 13.22 -11.54 -23.57
C ASN A 215 13.46 -10.03 -23.75
N SER A 216 13.54 -9.26 -22.67
CA SER A 216 13.83 -7.83 -22.74
C SER A 216 15.25 -7.56 -23.27
N ILE A 217 16.23 -8.39 -22.87
CA ILE A 217 17.61 -8.35 -23.36
C ILE A 217 17.68 -8.78 -24.83
N SER A 218 16.96 -9.84 -25.20
CA SER A 218 16.94 -10.35 -26.57
C SER A 218 16.24 -9.40 -27.54
N VAL A 219 15.19 -8.69 -27.10
CA VAL A 219 14.52 -7.63 -27.87
C VAL A 219 15.44 -6.43 -28.03
N ARG A 220 16.13 -5.97 -26.98
CA ARG A 220 17.18 -4.93 -27.11
C ARG A 220 18.29 -5.37 -28.09
N ARG A 221 18.73 -6.62 -28.03
CA ARG A 221 19.73 -7.17 -28.98
C ARG A 221 19.17 -7.31 -30.41
N LYS A 222 17.88 -7.64 -30.60
CA LYS A 222 17.23 -7.70 -31.92
C LYS A 222 17.09 -6.33 -32.56
N ILE A 223 16.70 -5.32 -31.77
CA ILE A 223 16.60 -3.92 -32.23
C ILE A 223 18.00 -3.39 -32.57
N LEU A 224 19.00 -3.65 -31.73
CA LEU A 224 20.40 -3.28 -32.02
C LEU A 224 20.96 -4.01 -33.26
N ARG A 225 20.62 -5.28 -33.48
CA ARG A 225 21.02 -6.00 -34.71
C ARG A 225 20.36 -5.47 -35.97
N GLN A 226 19.10 -5.01 -35.90
CA GLN A 226 18.42 -4.39 -37.06
C GLN A 226 18.95 -2.99 -37.38
N CYS A 227 19.48 -2.25 -36.39
CA CYS A 227 20.11 -0.94 -36.61
C CYS A 227 21.57 -1.03 -37.08
N PHE A 228 22.24 -2.19 -36.98
CA PHE A 228 23.64 -2.39 -37.35
C PHE A 228 23.87 -3.54 -38.35
N ASN A 229 22.96 -3.71 -39.32
CA ASN A 229 23.26 -4.54 -40.49
C ASN A 229 24.29 -3.82 -41.36
N TYR A 230 25.52 -4.34 -41.36
CA TYR A 230 26.37 -4.36 -42.56
C TYR A 230 25.82 -5.39 -43.55
#